data_AF-A0A1X6NIU1-F1
#
_entry.id   AF-A0A1X6NIU1-F1
#
_cell.length_a   1.000
_cell.length_b   1.000
_cell.length_c   1.000
_cell.angle_alpha   90.00
_cell.angle_beta   90.00
_cell.angle_gamma   90.00
#
_symmetry.space_group_name_H-M   'P 1'
#
loop_
_entity.id
_entity.type
_entity.pdbx_description
1 polymer ?
#
loop_
_entity_poly.entity_id
_entity_poly.type
_entity_poly.pdbx_seq_one_letter_code
_entity_poly.pdbx_strand_id
1 'polypeptide(L)'
;WALHRSPRVVARCWGTPRLLAAVAVCCLYVLNTYLRRVPRPVHVVQAAYGAALLVKVVYSFSMTDEPVTYLVTPTLLCDVVSIPSLLFASGGLWLNLSFLQGVAALRQYHSLQRHGLVAAPARDIHQVLLDTGLQLLVFIYTATCGLQFFELLGDPGAEMRSEQFELTTAHVIYFAVVTLLSVGYGDFVPYTLVGRLWVVVNVLFAAFLVAREISELLDAVATVRSGGGAYTAGPDTRHVVLTGRVRWEDLTHFVAQFVARPRAGGTERVVVMTARPAWSAADWARAIAADPRLADRVTLLHGSPLLGADVLRAGIPTAAAVFVLPDQAAADAYHADSEVLKTVLAVRVHAPAVPIYTTNAVADSTFQFRIALQPVYDVNEFAPLPARAGDASRSSDATD
;
A
#
# COMPACT_ATOMS: atom_id res chain seq x y z
N TRP A 1 22.10 -18.03 -17.84
CA TRP A 1 21.01 -18.97 -17.50
C TRP A 1 20.59 -18.98 -16.01
N ALA A 2 21.28 -18.29 -15.09
CA ALA A 2 20.87 -18.19 -13.68
C ALA A 2 20.01 -16.94 -13.32
N LEU A 3 19.92 -15.93 -14.20
CA LEU A 3 19.16 -14.69 -13.98
C LEU A 3 17.65 -14.80 -14.26
N HIS A 4 17.18 -15.92 -14.83
CA HIS A 4 15.77 -16.14 -15.20
C HIS A 4 14.88 -16.69 -14.07
N ARG A 5 15.42 -16.98 -12.88
CA ARG A 5 14.65 -17.62 -11.80
C ARG A 5 14.07 -16.69 -10.75
N SER A 6 14.46 -15.40 -10.68
CA SER A 6 13.77 -14.51 -9.76
C SER A 6 12.55 -13.89 -10.47
N PRO A 7 11.31 -14.25 -10.09
CA PRO A 7 10.11 -13.67 -10.70
C PRO A 7 10.08 -12.15 -10.58
N ARG A 8 10.78 -11.58 -9.58
CA ARG A 8 10.98 -10.13 -9.40
C ARG A 8 11.80 -9.48 -10.51
N VAL A 9 12.91 -10.09 -10.97
CA VAL A 9 13.74 -9.50 -12.04
C VAL A 9 13.03 -9.57 -13.39
N VAL A 10 12.33 -10.67 -13.67
CA VAL A 10 11.52 -10.81 -14.89
C VAL A 10 10.38 -9.78 -14.89
N ALA A 11 9.66 -9.64 -13.78
CA ALA A 11 8.62 -8.64 -13.62
C ALA A 11 9.15 -7.21 -13.78
N ARG A 12 10.36 -6.92 -13.31
CA ARG A 12 10.99 -5.60 -13.44
C ARG A 12 11.43 -5.30 -14.87
N CYS A 13 12.10 -6.22 -15.54
CA CYS A 13 12.64 -6.01 -16.88
C CYS A 13 11.56 -5.94 -17.96
N TRP A 14 10.48 -6.71 -17.81
CA TRP A 14 9.40 -6.77 -18.80
C TRP A 14 8.16 -5.96 -18.41
N GLY A 15 7.90 -5.80 -17.11
CA GLY A 15 6.67 -5.18 -16.64
C GLY A 15 6.67 -3.65 -16.71
N THR A 16 7.79 -2.99 -16.36
CA THR A 16 7.90 -1.53 -16.44
C THR A 16 7.86 -0.99 -17.86
N PRO A 17 8.59 -1.53 -18.88
CA PRO A 17 8.47 -1.02 -20.24
C PRO A 17 7.08 -1.31 -20.83
N ARG A 18 6.45 -2.43 -20.45
CA ARG A 18 5.08 -2.73 -20.89
C ARG A 18 4.07 -1.72 -20.35
N LEU A 19 4.18 -1.35 -19.07
CA LEU A 19 3.31 -0.34 -18.47
C LEU A 19 3.44 1.00 -19.19
N LEU A 20 4.68 1.46 -19.40
CA LEU A 20 4.94 2.72 -20.10
C LEU A 20 4.43 2.70 -21.54
N ALA A 21 4.65 1.61 -22.27
CA ALA A 21 4.16 1.45 -23.63
C ALA A 21 2.62 1.41 -23.71
N ALA A 22 1.96 0.73 -22.77
CA ALA A 22 0.50 0.69 -22.71
C ALA A 22 -0.10 2.09 -22.45
N VAL A 23 0.48 2.85 -21.52
CA VAL A 23 0.08 4.23 -21.24
C VAL A 23 0.32 5.13 -22.45
N ALA A 24 1.47 5.01 -23.12
CA ALA A 24 1.78 5.76 -24.33
C ALA A 24 0.76 5.49 -25.45
N VAL A 25 0.37 4.22 -25.65
CA VAL A 25 -0.66 3.83 -26.62
C VAL A 25 -2.03 4.42 -26.25
N CYS A 26 -2.39 4.46 -24.96
CA CYS A 26 -3.62 5.11 -24.51
C CYS A 26 -3.63 6.62 -24.80
N CYS A 27 -2.49 7.31 -24.61
CA CYS A 27 -2.35 8.73 -24.95
C CYS A 27 -2.43 8.95 -26.46
N LEU A 28 -1.77 8.08 -27.25
CA LEU A 28 -1.84 8.13 -28.71
C LEU A 28 -3.26 7.87 -29.23
N TYR A 29 -4.05 7.03 -28.57
CA TYR A 29 -5.46 6.83 -28.91
C TYR A 29 -6.28 8.12 -28.80
N VAL A 30 -6.12 8.84 -27.68
CA VAL A 30 -6.79 10.12 -27.47
C VAL A 30 -6.34 11.13 -28.53
N LEU A 31 -5.03 11.23 -28.79
CA LEU A 31 -4.51 12.14 -29.82
C LEU A 31 -5.03 11.82 -31.22
N ASN A 32 -5.07 10.53 -31.60
CA ASN A 32 -5.58 10.08 -32.89
C ASN A 32 -7.07 10.42 -33.06
N THR A 33 -7.82 10.46 -31.96
CA THR A 33 -9.23 10.82 -31.96
C THR A 33 -9.45 12.29 -32.30
N TYR A 34 -8.56 13.18 -31.85
CA TYR A 34 -8.58 14.60 -32.24
C TYR A 34 -8.11 14.82 -33.68
N LEU A 35 -7.07 14.10 -34.10
CA LEU A 35 -6.49 14.26 -35.45
C LEU A 35 -7.33 13.59 -36.54
N ARG A 36 -8.25 12.68 -36.18
CA ARG A 36 -9.08 11.83 -37.08
C ARG A 36 -8.28 11.14 -38.19
N ARG A 37 -6.96 10.99 -37.99
CA ARG A 37 -5.98 10.41 -38.91
C ARG A 37 -4.85 9.85 -38.08
N VAL A 38 -4.30 8.72 -38.51
CA VAL A 38 -3.10 8.14 -37.90
C VAL A 38 -1.88 8.55 -38.75
N PRO A 39 -1.03 9.46 -38.26
CA PRO A 39 0.19 9.81 -38.99
C PRO A 39 1.12 8.58 -39.06
N ARG A 40 1.84 8.43 -40.18
CA ARG A 40 2.77 7.31 -40.42
C ARG A 40 3.70 6.96 -39.23
N PRO A 41 4.34 7.91 -38.51
CA PRO A 41 5.16 7.56 -37.35
C PRO A 41 4.36 6.91 -36.21
N VAL A 42 3.13 7.36 -35.97
CA VAL A 42 2.26 6.80 -34.91
C VAL A 42 1.83 5.39 -35.26
N HIS A 43 1.51 5.14 -36.54
CA HIS A 43 1.24 3.78 -37.02
C HIS A 43 2.43 2.84 -36.78
N VAL A 44 3.65 3.27 -37.11
CA VAL A 44 4.84 2.41 -36.94
C VAL A 44 5.03 2.03 -35.47
N VAL A 45 4.84 2.99 -34.56
CA VAL A 45 4.91 2.74 -33.11
C VAL A 45 3.81 1.79 -32.64
N GLN A 46 2.56 1.99 -33.08
CA GLN A 46 1.42 1.13 -32.72
C GLN A 46 1.57 -0.29 -33.26
N ALA A 47 2.02 -0.45 -34.50
CA ALA A 47 2.27 -1.74 -35.13
C ALA A 47 3.45 -2.48 -34.46
N ALA A 48 4.54 -1.77 -34.12
CA ALA A 48 5.67 -2.35 -33.39
C ALA A 48 5.24 -2.85 -32.00
N TYR A 49 4.42 -2.06 -31.29
CA TYR A 49 3.86 -2.48 -29.99
C TYR A 49 2.90 -3.68 -30.14
N GLY A 50 2.02 -3.68 -31.15
CA GLY A 50 1.13 -4.80 -31.46
C GLY A 50 1.90 -6.09 -31.77
N ALA A 51 2.99 -6.00 -32.54
CA ALA A 51 3.87 -7.13 -32.82
C ALA A 51 4.56 -7.65 -31.54
N ALA A 52 5.03 -6.76 -30.67
CA ALA A 52 5.62 -7.14 -29.39
C ALA A 52 4.61 -7.83 -28.46
N LEU A 53 3.35 -7.37 -28.45
CA LEU A 53 2.26 -8.04 -27.72
C LEU A 53 1.97 -9.42 -28.28
N LEU A 54 1.94 -9.58 -29.61
CA LEU A 54 1.75 -10.87 -30.25
C LEU A 54 2.83 -11.87 -29.84
N VAL A 55 4.11 -11.46 -29.91
CA VAL A 55 5.25 -12.29 -29.46
C VAL A 55 5.11 -12.69 -28.00
N LYS A 56 4.73 -11.74 -27.13
CA LYS A 56 4.51 -12.01 -25.70
C LYS A 56 3.39 -13.03 -25.49
N VAL A 57 2.26 -12.87 -26.16
CA VAL A 57 1.10 -13.77 -26.03
C VAL A 57 1.48 -15.18 -26.49
N VAL A 58 2.15 -15.32 -27.64
CA VAL A 58 2.62 -16.62 -28.16
C VAL A 58 3.61 -17.27 -27.19
N TYR A 59 4.57 -16.51 -26.67
CA TYR A 59 5.55 -16.99 -25.71
C TYR A 59 4.89 -17.44 -24.40
N SER A 60 3.99 -16.63 -23.87
CA SER A 60 3.29 -16.92 -22.62
C SER A 60 2.38 -18.13 -22.77
N PHE A 61 1.68 -18.26 -23.89
CA PHE A 61 0.85 -19.41 -24.21
C PHE A 61 1.69 -20.70 -24.31
N SER A 62 2.87 -20.64 -24.92
CA SER A 62 3.77 -21.79 -25.08
C SER A 62 4.42 -22.26 -23.78
N MET A 63 4.51 -21.39 -22.77
CA MET A 63 5.12 -21.68 -21.46
C MET A 63 4.12 -22.01 -20.36
N THR A 64 2.82 -21.97 -20.64
CA THR A 64 1.81 -22.20 -19.62
C THR A 64 1.38 -23.67 -19.61
N ASP A 65 1.48 -24.30 -18.44
CA ASP A 65 1.07 -25.70 -18.25
C ASP A 65 -0.46 -25.89 -18.35
N GLU A 66 -1.24 -24.83 -18.14
CA GLU A 66 -2.71 -24.81 -18.24
C GLU A 66 -3.22 -23.78 -19.28
N PRO A 67 -3.36 -24.16 -20.56
CA PRO A 67 -3.72 -23.23 -21.62
C PRO A 67 -5.15 -22.68 -21.51
N VAL A 68 -6.09 -23.47 -20.95
CA VAL A 68 -7.51 -23.09 -20.85
C VAL A 68 -7.72 -21.99 -19.81
N THR A 69 -7.10 -22.13 -18.63
CA THR A 69 -7.14 -21.12 -17.56
C THR A 69 -6.49 -19.82 -18.03
N TYR A 70 -5.41 -19.91 -18.81
CA TYR A 70 -4.74 -18.76 -19.37
C TYR A 70 -5.62 -18.00 -20.38
N LEU A 71 -6.36 -18.71 -21.24
CA LEU A 71 -7.25 -18.13 -22.26
C LEU A 71 -8.33 -17.21 -21.67
N VAL A 72 -8.84 -17.55 -20.49
CA VAL A 72 -9.92 -16.79 -19.82
C VAL A 72 -9.37 -15.63 -18.98
N THR A 73 -8.04 -15.50 -18.86
CA THR A 73 -7.45 -14.42 -18.07
C THR A 73 -7.77 -13.07 -18.71
N PRO A 74 -8.38 -12.11 -18.00
CA PRO A 74 -8.91 -10.93 -18.68
C PRO A 74 -7.83 -9.95 -19.18
N THR A 75 -6.57 -10.09 -18.75
CA THR A 75 -5.43 -9.39 -19.37
C THR A 75 -5.16 -9.88 -20.78
N LEU A 76 -5.25 -11.20 -20.99
CA LEU A 76 -5.04 -11.82 -22.29
C LEU A 76 -6.18 -11.44 -23.24
N LEU A 77 -7.43 -11.43 -22.76
CA LEU A 77 -8.57 -11.00 -23.57
C LEU A 77 -8.39 -9.57 -24.08
N CYS A 78 -7.99 -8.63 -23.22
CA CYS A 78 -7.68 -7.26 -23.64
C CYS A 78 -6.52 -7.22 -24.67
N ASP A 79 -5.45 -7.99 -24.44
CA ASP A 79 -4.30 -8.04 -25.37
C ASP A 79 -4.72 -8.61 -26.74
N VAL A 80 -5.45 -9.72 -26.77
CA VAL A 80 -5.90 -10.40 -28.01
C VAL A 80 -6.83 -9.52 -28.83
N VAL A 81 -7.78 -8.82 -28.18
CA VAL A 81 -8.67 -7.88 -28.88
C VAL A 81 -7.91 -6.64 -29.40
N SER A 82 -6.87 -6.21 -28.68
CA SER A 82 -6.07 -5.03 -29.07
C SER A 82 -5.09 -5.33 -30.21
N ILE A 83 -4.57 -6.56 -30.33
CA ILE A 83 -3.51 -6.90 -31.30
C ILE A 83 -3.91 -6.63 -32.76
N PRO A 84 -5.03 -7.17 -33.30
CA PRO A 84 -5.44 -6.87 -34.67
C PRO A 84 -5.66 -5.38 -34.87
N SER A 85 -6.25 -4.73 -33.85
CA SER A 85 -6.57 -3.32 -33.91
C SER A 85 -5.33 -2.41 -33.95
N LEU A 86 -4.24 -2.81 -33.31
CA LEU A 86 -2.95 -2.10 -33.32
C LEU A 86 -2.15 -2.35 -34.61
N LEU A 87 -2.21 -3.57 -35.16
CA LEU A 87 -1.47 -3.94 -36.37
C LEU A 87 -2.08 -3.31 -37.63
N PHE A 88 -3.41 -3.20 -37.68
CA PHE A 88 -4.15 -2.69 -38.84
C PHE A 88 -4.59 -1.22 -38.72
N ALA A 89 -4.05 -0.49 -37.73
CA ALA A 89 -4.29 0.95 -37.52
C ALA A 89 -3.68 1.80 -38.65
N SER A 90 -4.24 1.70 -39.85
CA SER A 90 -3.79 2.37 -41.07
C SER A 90 -4.49 3.71 -41.28
N GLY A 91 -3.97 4.54 -42.21
CA GLY A 91 -4.46 5.91 -42.43
C GLY A 91 -5.95 6.07 -42.75
N GLY A 92 -6.65 4.98 -43.14
CA GLY A 92 -8.10 4.96 -43.33
C GLY A 92 -8.91 4.39 -42.16
N LEU A 93 -8.28 3.68 -41.22
CA LEU A 93 -8.93 2.97 -40.11
C LEU A 93 -8.41 3.49 -38.75
N TRP A 94 -8.69 4.77 -38.48
CA TRP A 94 -8.22 5.46 -37.28
C TRP A 94 -8.95 5.03 -36.00
N LEU A 95 -10.16 4.50 -36.12
CA LEU A 95 -10.96 3.98 -35.03
C LEU A 95 -10.44 2.58 -34.64
N ASN A 96 -9.95 2.43 -33.41
CA ASN A 96 -9.30 1.21 -32.96
C ASN A 96 -9.67 0.87 -31.50
N LEU A 97 -9.47 -0.38 -31.07
CA LEU A 97 -9.76 -0.90 -29.74
C LEU A 97 -8.56 -0.78 -28.79
N SER A 98 -7.59 0.06 -29.13
CA SER A 98 -6.35 0.19 -28.34
C SER A 98 -6.59 0.79 -26.95
N PHE A 99 -7.73 1.45 -26.71
CA PHE A 99 -8.12 1.94 -25.38
C PHE A 99 -8.27 0.83 -24.33
N LEU A 100 -8.49 -0.43 -24.74
CA LEU A 100 -8.50 -1.59 -23.83
C LEU A 100 -7.13 -1.84 -23.18
N GLN A 101 -6.05 -1.28 -23.74
CA GLN A 101 -4.73 -1.31 -23.12
C GLN A 101 -4.68 -0.54 -21.79
N GLY A 102 -5.64 0.35 -21.51
CA GLY A 102 -5.77 1.00 -20.19
C GLY A 102 -6.03 -0.01 -19.07
N VAL A 103 -6.90 -1.00 -19.32
CA VAL A 103 -7.18 -2.09 -18.36
C VAL A 103 -5.95 -2.99 -18.20
N ALA A 104 -5.25 -3.27 -19.29
CA ALA A 104 -4.01 -4.04 -19.25
C ALA A 104 -2.89 -3.30 -18.47
N ALA A 105 -2.83 -1.96 -18.58
CA ALA A 105 -1.90 -1.12 -17.84
C ALA A 105 -2.18 -1.17 -16.33
N LEU A 106 -3.44 -1.01 -15.90
CA LEU A 106 -3.83 -1.10 -14.48
C LEU A 106 -3.42 -2.44 -13.87
N ARG A 107 -3.67 -3.53 -14.58
CA ARG A 107 -3.30 -4.87 -14.08
C ARG A 107 -1.80 -5.11 -14.05
N GLN A 108 -1.07 -4.54 -15.01
CA GLN A 108 0.39 -4.56 -14.98
C GLN A 108 0.93 -3.77 -13.78
N TYR A 109 0.32 -2.63 -13.45
CA TYR A 109 0.63 -1.85 -12.26
C TYR A 109 0.43 -2.67 -10.98
N HIS A 110 -0.74 -3.29 -10.78
CA HIS A 110 -0.99 -4.18 -9.63
C HIS A 110 -0.05 -5.40 -9.61
N SER A 111 0.39 -5.89 -10.77
CA SER A 111 1.40 -6.95 -10.84
C SER A 111 2.77 -6.48 -10.36
N LEU A 112 3.18 -5.25 -10.69
CA LEU A 112 4.45 -4.67 -10.25
C LEU A 112 4.46 -4.37 -8.74
N GLN A 113 3.34 -3.91 -8.20
CA GLN A 113 3.16 -3.71 -6.75
C GLN A 113 3.29 -5.02 -5.97
N ARG A 114 2.66 -6.11 -6.43
CA ARG A 114 2.77 -7.44 -5.80
C ARG A 114 4.21 -7.96 -5.72
N HIS A 115 5.06 -7.58 -6.67
CA HIS A 115 6.47 -7.95 -6.66
C HIS A 115 7.37 -6.99 -5.86
N GLY A 116 6.80 -5.95 -5.24
CA GLY A 116 7.52 -4.96 -4.44
C GLY A 116 8.40 -4.03 -5.28
N LEU A 117 8.06 -3.85 -6.56
CA LEU A 117 8.84 -3.01 -7.49
C LEU A 117 8.32 -1.57 -7.55
N VAL A 118 7.07 -1.34 -7.18
CA VAL A 118 6.37 -0.05 -7.21
C VAL A 118 5.49 0.04 -5.96
N ALA A 119 5.65 1.07 -5.13
CA ALA A 119 5.04 1.23 -3.81
C ALA A 119 5.27 0.03 -2.85
N ALA A 120 5.39 0.28 -1.54
CA ALA A 120 5.57 -0.81 -0.58
C ALA A 120 4.25 -1.61 -0.47
N PRO A 121 4.21 -2.94 -0.39
CA PRO A 121 2.94 -3.69 -0.28
C PRO A 121 2.19 -3.50 1.07
N ALA A 122 2.61 -2.54 1.90
CA ALA A 122 1.96 -2.24 3.16
C ALA A 122 0.61 -1.56 2.87
N ARG A 123 -0.46 -2.01 3.52
CA ARG A 123 -1.80 -1.40 3.44
C ARG A 123 -1.84 -0.03 4.12
N ASP A 124 -1.15 0.94 3.54
CA ASP A 124 -1.24 2.33 3.93
C ASP A 124 -2.47 2.94 3.28
N ILE A 125 -3.15 3.83 4.01
CA ILE A 125 -4.34 4.54 3.49
C ILE A 125 -4.04 5.27 2.17
N HIS A 126 -2.82 5.78 2.01
CA HIS A 126 -2.37 6.43 0.79
C HIS A 126 -2.34 5.48 -0.41
N GLN A 127 -2.01 4.21 -0.19
CA GLN A 127 -1.95 3.22 -1.26
C GLN A 127 -3.32 2.74 -1.66
N VAL A 128 -4.21 2.49 -0.68
CA VAL A 128 -5.62 2.19 -0.95
C VAL A 128 -6.24 3.32 -1.76
N LEU A 129 -6.02 4.58 -1.36
CA LEU A 129 -6.52 5.74 -2.10
C LEU A 129 -5.95 5.84 -3.53
N LEU A 130 -4.66 5.54 -3.70
CA LEU A 130 -4.01 5.54 -5.01
C LEU A 130 -4.58 4.44 -5.92
N ASP A 131 -4.70 3.22 -5.41
CA ASP A 131 -5.22 2.07 -6.15
C ASP A 131 -6.68 2.29 -6.56
N THR A 132 -7.53 2.73 -5.62
CA THR A 132 -8.93 3.10 -5.90
C THR A 132 -9.00 4.23 -6.93
N GLY A 133 -8.17 5.27 -6.79
CA GLY A 133 -8.13 6.40 -7.72
C GLY A 133 -7.71 5.99 -9.13
N LEU A 134 -6.69 5.15 -9.26
CA LEU A 134 -6.21 4.64 -10.54
C LEU A 134 -7.24 3.71 -11.20
N GLN A 135 -7.92 2.87 -10.40
CA GLN A 135 -8.98 2.00 -10.88
C GLN A 135 -10.17 2.80 -11.43
N LEU A 136 -10.60 3.85 -10.71
CA LEU A 136 -11.66 4.76 -11.15
C LEU A 136 -11.28 5.50 -12.44
N LEU A 137 -10.04 6.01 -12.51
CA LEU A 137 -9.53 6.72 -13.68
C LEU A 137 -9.55 5.84 -14.93
N VAL A 138 -9.03 4.61 -14.82
CA VAL A 138 -8.98 3.66 -15.94
C VAL A 138 -10.39 3.23 -16.35
N PHE A 139 -11.30 3.05 -15.38
CA PHE A 139 -12.69 2.75 -15.68
C PHE A 139 -13.37 3.89 -16.47
N ILE A 140 -13.24 5.15 -16.01
CA ILE A 140 -13.79 6.32 -16.73
C ILE A 140 -13.19 6.41 -18.14
N TYR A 141 -11.88 6.21 -18.27
CA TYR A 141 -11.20 6.20 -19.56
C TYR A 141 -11.77 5.13 -20.51
N THR A 142 -11.87 3.87 -20.07
CA THR A 142 -12.40 2.78 -20.90
C THR A 142 -13.87 2.97 -21.24
N ALA A 143 -14.70 3.43 -20.29
CA ALA A 143 -16.12 3.72 -20.52
C ALA A 143 -16.31 4.83 -21.57
N THR A 144 -15.53 5.91 -21.45
CA THR A 144 -15.51 7.04 -22.40
C THR A 144 -15.07 6.61 -23.79
N CYS A 145 -13.90 5.97 -23.88
CA CYS A 145 -13.33 5.57 -25.16
C CYS A 145 -14.20 4.52 -25.86
N GLY A 146 -14.82 3.59 -25.11
CA GLY A 146 -15.76 2.63 -25.64
C GLY A 146 -17.04 3.27 -26.15
N LEU A 147 -17.60 4.24 -25.42
CA LEU A 147 -18.79 4.97 -25.85
C LEU A 147 -18.50 5.77 -27.13
N GLN A 148 -17.38 6.48 -27.16
CA GLN A 148 -16.93 7.21 -28.34
C GLN A 148 -16.72 6.26 -29.54
N PHE A 149 -16.15 5.08 -29.30
CA PHE A 149 -15.96 4.06 -30.33
C PHE A 149 -17.29 3.58 -30.93
N PHE A 150 -18.28 3.22 -30.09
CA PHE A 150 -19.57 2.72 -30.57
C PHE A 150 -20.42 3.79 -31.26
N GLU A 151 -20.42 5.03 -30.76
CA GLU A 151 -21.13 6.14 -31.39
C GLU A 151 -20.53 6.50 -32.75
N LEU A 152 -19.20 6.43 -32.90
CA LEU A 152 -18.52 6.68 -34.18
C LEU A 152 -18.64 5.50 -35.16
N LEU A 153 -18.77 4.28 -34.66
CA LEU A 153 -18.97 3.09 -35.49
C LEU A 153 -20.37 3.07 -36.11
N GLY A 154 -21.38 3.55 -35.37
CA GLY A 154 -22.78 3.57 -35.80
C GLY A 154 -23.51 2.23 -35.62
N ASP A 155 -24.80 2.20 -35.94
CA ASP A 155 -25.63 1.00 -35.82
C ASP A 155 -25.50 0.08 -37.06
N PRO A 156 -25.48 -1.25 -36.87
CA PRO A 156 -25.36 -2.20 -37.97
C PRO A 156 -26.61 -2.12 -38.86
N GLY A 157 -26.44 -1.61 -40.08
CA GLY A 157 -27.49 -1.52 -41.10
C GLY A 157 -28.14 -0.14 -41.28
N ALA A 158 -27.74 0.86 -40.50
CA ALA A 158 -28.06 2.27 -40.78
C ALA A 158 -26.87 2.93 -41.49
N GLU A 159 -27.11 3.75 -42.52
CA GLU A 159 -26.05 4.57 -43.11
C GLU A 159 -25.38 5.40 -42.01
N MET A 160 -24.04 5.46 -42.03
CA MET A 160 -23.28 6.33 -41.13
C MET A 160 -23.91 7.72 -41.17
N ARG A 161 -24.58 8.13 -40.10
CA ARG A 161 -25.05 9.51 -39.93
C ARG A 161 -23.82 10.38 -39.74
N SER A 162 -23.22 10.77 -40.87
CA SER A 162 -22.02 11.60 -40.94
C SER A 162 -22.30 13.07 -40.62
N GLU A 163 -23.51 13.42 -40.22
CA GLU A 163 -23.88 14.79 -39.90
C GLU A 163 -24.52 14.85 -38.52
N GLN A 164 -23.96 15.76 -37.70
CA GLN A 164 -24.43 16.18 -36.38
C GLN A 164 -23.98 15.27 -35.24
N PHE A 165 -22.76 15.45 -34.75
CA PHE A 165 -22.48 15.74 -33.33
C PHE A 165 -20.95 15.82 -33.12
N GLU A 166 -20.46 16.96 -32.63
CA GLU A 166 -19.06 17.11 -32.19
C GLU A 166 -18.86 16.42 -30.83
N LEU A 167 -18.98 15.10 -30.78
CA LEU A 167 -18.61 14.29 -29.61
C LEU A 167 -17.07 14.25 -29.52
N THR A 168 -16.50 15.36 -29.06
CA THR A 168 -15.11 15.41 -28.63
C THR A 168 -14.93 14.49 -27.43
N THR A 169 -13.71 13.99 -27.24
CA THR A 169 -13.40 13.13 -26.09
C THR A 169 -13.73 13.82 -24.77
N ALA A 170 -13.59 15.15 -24.68
CA ALA A 170 -13.99 15.94 -23.53
C ALA A 170 -15.50 15.86 -23.22
N HIS A 171 -16.36 15.95 -24.24
CA HIS A 171 -17.82 15.83 -24.06
C HIS A 171 -18.20 14.42 -23.56
N VAL A 172 -17.54 13.39 -24.08
CA VAL A 172 -17.80 12.00 -23.66
C VAL A 172 -17.28 11.74 -22.24
N ILE A 173 -16.15 12.34 -21.84
CA ILE A 173 -15.65 12.28 -20.45
C ILE A 173 -16.65 12.95 -19.51
N TYR A 174 -17.13 14.14 -19.88
CA TYR A 174 -18.15 14.86 -19.12
C TYR A 174 -19.41 13.99 -18.94
N PHE A 175 -19.92 13.40 -20.03
CA PHE A 175 -21.05 12.48 -19.97
C PHE A 175 -20.78 11.28 -19.04
N ALA A 176 -19.61 10.65 -19.15
CA ALA A 176 -19.24 9.51 -18.31
C ALA A 176 -19.20 9.87 -16.82
N VAL A 177 -18.63 11.03 -16.46
CA VAL A 177 -18.56 11.51 -15.08
C VAL A 177 -19.96 11.86 -14.56
N VAL A 178 -20.77 12.61 -15.32
CA VAL A 178 -22.15 12.98 -14.94
C VAL A 178 -23.03 11.75 -14.75
N THR A 179 -22.86 10.74 -15.60
CA THR A 179 -23.60 9.47 -15.52
C THR A 179 -23.14 8.64 -14.33
N LEU A 180 -21.83 8.56 -14.08
CA LEU A 180 -21.25 7.85 -12.93
C LEU A 180 -21.68 8.46 -11.60
N LEU A 181 -21.81 9.79 -11.55
CA LEU A 181 -22.32 10.53 -10.40
C LEU A 181 -23.85 10.48 -10.28
N SER A 182 -24.55 9.75 -11.17
CA SER A 182 -26.01 9.64 -11.20
C SER A 182 -26.76 10.97 -11.35
N VAL A 183 -26.10 12.01 -11.87
CA VAL A 183 -26.71 13.35 -12.05
C VAL A 183 -27.60 13.37 -13.29
N GLY A 184 -27.07 12.92 -14.44
CA GLY A 184 -27.84 12.73 -15.67
C GLY A 184 -28.53 13.99 -16.20
N TYR A 185 -27.79 15.05 -16.52
CA TYR A 185 -28.36 16.31 -17.05
C TYR A 185 -29.15 16.14 -18.36
N GLY A 186 -28.84 15.12 -19.16
CA GLY A 186 -29.54 14.83 -20.42
C GLY A 186 -29.15 15.75 -21.59
N ASP A 187 -28.07 16.51 -21.44
CA ASP A 187 -27.47 17.38 -22.46
C ASP A 187 -26.71 16.59 -23.54
N PHE A 188 -26.05 15.49 -23.14
CA PHE A 188 -25.46 14.52 -24.05
C PHE A 188 -26.10 13.15 -23.83
N VAL A 189 -26.49 12.49 -24.92
CA VAL A 189 -27.13 11.16 -24.89
C VAL A 189 -26.60 10.32 -26.05
N PRO A 190 -26.31 9.02 -25.85
CA PRO A 190 -25.99 8.11 -26.94
C PRO A 190 -27.19 7.92 -27.89
N TYR A 191 -26.93 8.05 -29.18
CA TYR A 191 -27.96 7.89 -30.20
C TYR A 191 -27.99 6.47 -30.75
N THR A 192 -26.84 5.79 -30.78
CA THR A 192 -26.74 4.42 -31.30
C THR A 192 -27.33 3.41 -30.33
N LEU A 193 -27.94 2.34 -30.86
CA LEU A 193 -28.39 1.20 -30.04
C LEU A 193 -27.22 0.58 -29.29
N VAL A 194 -26.09 0.38 -29.98
CA VAL A 194 -24.89 -0.23 -29.39
C VAL A 194 -24.30 0.66 -28.29
N GLY A 195 -24.25 1.98 -28.50
CA GLY A 195 -23.82 2.95 -27.48
C GLY A 195 -24.74 2.98 -26.26
N ARG A 196 -26.05 2.90 -26.45
CA ARG A 196 -27.01 2.79 -25.33
C ARG A 196 -26.81 1.53 -24.51
N LEU A 197 -26.65 0.37 -25.17
CA LEU A 197 -26.37 -0.90 -24.48
C LEU A 197 -25.04 -0.84 -23.73
N TRP A 198 -24.01 -0.22 -24.32
CA TRP A 198 -22.73 0.01 -23.68
C TRP A 198 -22.88 0.83 -22.39
N VAL A 199 -23.63 1.93 -22.41
CA VAL A 199 -23.88 2.76 -21.22
C VAL A 199 -24.61 1.96 -20.14
N VAL A 200 -25.65 1.20 -20.48
CA VAL A 200 -26.40 0.37 -19.51
C VAL A 200 -25.47 -0.60 -18.78
N VAL A 201 -24.63 -1.34 -19.52
CA VAL A 201 -23.67 -2.28 -18.92
C VAL A 201 -22.65 -1.55 -18.05
N ASN A 202 -22.13 -0.41 -18.50
CA ASN A 202 -21.14 0.36 -17.75
C ASN A 202 -21.72 0.97 -16.46
N VAL A 203 -22.98 1.42 -16.45
CA VAL A 203 -23.62 1.94 -15.24
C VAL A 203 -23.81 0.85 -14.18
N LEU A 204 -24.23 -0.35 -14.57
CA LEU A 204 -24.35 -1.48 -13.64
C LEU A 204 -22.98 -1.88 -13.07
N PHE A 205 -21.96 -1.95 -13.93
CA PHE A 205 -20.60 -2.27 -13.50
C PHE A 205 -19.99 -1.16 -12.62
N ALA A 206 -20.27 0.10 -12.93
CA ALA A 206 -19.86 1.26 -12.14
C ALA A 206 -20.42 1.21 -10.72
N ALA A 207 -21.72 0.91 -10.58
CA ALA A 207 -22.36 0.79 -9.27
C ALA A 207 -21.71 -0.32 -8.42
N PHE A 208 -21.43 -1.48 -9.03
CA PHE A 208 -20.70 -2.57 -8.38
C PHE A 208 -19.29 -2.14 -7.95
N LEU A 209 -18.55 -1.48 -8.85
CA LEU A 209 -17.19 -1.03 -8.60
C LEU A 209 -17.16 -0.02 -7.44
N VAL A 210 -17.99 1.01 -7.49
CA VAL A 210 -18.08 2.05 -6.44
C VAL A 210 -18.42 1.44 -5.08
N ALA A 211 -19.37 0.51 -5.02
CA ALA A 211 -19.73 -0.16 -3.75
C ALA A 211 -18.56 -0.96 -3.15
N ARG A 212 -17.80 -1.65 -4.00
CA ARG A 212 -16.60 -2.39 -3.57
C ARG A 212 -15.52 -1.43 -3.07
N GLU A 213 -15.22 -0.36 -3.81
CA GLU A 213 -14.18 0.61 -3.44
C GLU A 213 -14.51 1.33 -2.12
N ILE A 214 -15.79 1.69 -1.90
CA ILE A 214 -16.22 2.29 -0.64
C ILE A 214 -15.98 1.32 0.53
N SER A 215 -16.25 0.03 0.35
CA SER A 215 -16.03 -0.98 1.39
C SER A 215 -14.54 -1.11 1.74
N GLU A 216 -13.67 -1.18 0.72
CA GLU A 216 -12.22 -1.25 0.92
C GLU A 216 -11.67 0.02 1.60
N LEU A 217 -12.19 1.20 1.24
CA LEU A 217 -11.82 2.47 1.87
C LEU A 217 -12.28 2.53 3.33
N LEU A 218 -13.50 2.07 3.63
CA LEU A 218 -14.02 2.03 5.00
C LEU A 218 -13.20 1.09 5.88
N ASP A 219 -12.83 -0.08 5.37
CA ASP A 219 -11.94 -1.02 6.06
C ASP A 219 -10.56 -0.40 6.32
N ALA A 220 -9.97 0.25 5.31
CA ALA A 220 -8.70 0.95 5.45
C ALA A 220 -8.77 2.07 6.52
N VAL A 221 -9.81 2.90 6.48
CA VAL A 221 -10.04 3.95 7.48
C VAL A 221 -10.26 3.36 8.88
N ALA A 222 -11.02 2.27 8.99
CA ALA A 222 -11.26 1.58 10.24
C ALA A 222 -9.94 1.08 10.85
N THR A 223 -9.06 0.48 10.04
CA THR A 223 -7.74 0.03 10.52
C THR A 223 -6.87 1.18 11.00
N VAL A 224 -6.86 2.33 10.32
CA VAL A 224 -6.12 3.52 10.77
C VAL A 224 -6.70 4.07 12.08
N ARG A 225 -8.03 4.15 12.18
CA ARG A 225 -8.72 4.62 13.40
C ARG A 225 -8.52 3.72 14.60
N SER A 226 -8.38 2.40 14.38
CA SER A 226 -8.00 1.44 15.40
C SER A 226 -6.48 1.32 15.53
N GLY A 227 -5.70 2.40 15.42
CA GLY A 227 -4.24 2.40 15.65
C GLY A 227 -3.41 1.55 14.68
N GLY A 228 -3.84 1.37 13.43
CA GLY A 228 -3.08 0.65 12.40
C GLY A 228 -1.85 1.40 11.84
N GLY A 229 -1.64 2.66 12.23
CA GLY A 229 -0.55 3.50 11.73
C GLY A 229 0.85 3.09 12.19
N ALA A 230 1.87 3.85 11.76
CA ALA A 230 3.25 3.71 12.20
C ALA A 230 3.68 4.92 13.04
N TYR A 231 4.49 4.70 14.08
CA TYR A 231 5.12 5.77 14.83
C TYR A 231 6.50 6.07 14.24
N THR A 232 6.69 7.31 13.80
CA THR A 232 7.99 7.85 13.39
C THR A 232 8.44 8.88 14.41
N ALA A 233 9.56 8.60 15.08
CA ALA A 233 10.20 9.56 15.96
C ALA A 233 10.70 10.76 15.15
N GLY A 234 10.39 11.98 15.61
CA GLY A 234 11.05 13.19 15.14
C GLY A 234 12.49 13.27 15.65
N PRO A 235 13.35 14.11 15.02
CA PRO A 235 14.77 14.19 15.34
C PRO A 235 15.07 14.63 16.78
N ASP A 236 14.14 15.34 17.44
CA ASP A 236 14.26 15.80 18.84
C ASP A 236 13.14 15.23 19.75
N THR A 237 12.49 14.15 19.31
CA THR A 237 11.47 13.47 20.11
C THR A 237 12.08 12.21 20.72
N ARG A 238 12.00 12.07 22.04
CA ARG A 238 12.27 10.78 22.70
C ARG A 238 10.96 10.07 22.96
N HIS A 239 10.89 8.80 22.62
CA HIS A 239 9.70 8.01 22.91
C HIS A 239 10.01 6.77 23.73
N VAL A 240 8.99 6.36 24.47
CA VAL A 240 8.97 5.15 25.26
C VAL A 240 7.81 4.29 24.76
N VAL A 241 8.03 2.99 24.63
CA VAL A 241 7.00 2.06 24.16
C VAL A 241 6.44 1.27 25.33
N LEU A 242 5.11 1.23 25.46
CA LEU A 242 4.37 0.44 26.43
C LEU A 242 3.68 -0.71 25.68
N THR A 243 3.97 -1.96 26.04
CA THR A 243 3.38 -3.15 25.40
C THR A 243 2.97 -4.22 26.43
N GLY A 244 2.32 -5.29 25.96
CA GLY A 244 1.70 -6.30 26.81
C GLY A 244 0.22 -6.02 27.09
N ARG A 245 -0.23 -6.33 28.31
CA ARG A 245 -1.63 -6.13 28.73
C ARG A 245 -1.80 -4.77 29.40
N VAL A 246 -2.01 -3.74 28.59
CA VAL A 246 -2.19 -2.37 29.09
C VAL A 246 -3.64 -2.14 29.51
N ARG A 247 -3.89 -1.85 30.79
CA ARG A 247 -5.20 -1.37 31.28
C ARG A 247 -5.24 0.15 31.30
N TRP A 248 -6.45 0.70 31.38
CA TRP A 248 -6.66 2.15 31.44
C TRP A 248 -6.02 2.80 32.68
N GLU A 249 -6.14 2.13 33.83
CA GLU A 249 -5.54 2.55 35.09
C GLU A 249 -4.02 2.63 34.98
N ASP A 250 -3.39 1.57 34.45
CA ASP A 250 -1.92 1.52 34.27
C ASP A 250 -1.42 2.62 33.34
N LEU A 251 -2.13 2.85 32.23
CA LEU A 251 -1.77 3.88 31.26
C LEU A 251 -1.86 5.28 31.85
N THR A 252 -2.96 5.61 32.53
CA THR A 252 -3.15 6.93 33.13
C THR A 252 -2.14 7.20 34.23
N HIS A 253 -1.85 6.20 35.08
CA HIS A 253 -0.82 6.30 36.10
C HIS A 253 0.58 6.47 35.50
N PHE A 254 0.90 5.70 34.46
CA PHE A 254 2.18 5.78 33.76
C PHE A 254 2.38 7.16 33.12
N VAL A 255 1.38 7.65 32.38
CA VAL A 255 1.44 8.98 31.74
C VAL A 255 1.54 10.08 32.79
N ALA A 256 0.78 10.01 33.89
CA ALA A 256 0.86 11.01 34.96
C ALA A 256 2.26 11.07 35.58
N GLN A 257 2.88 9.91 35.85
CA GLN A 257 4.23 9.83 36.41
C GLN A 257 5.31 10.28 35.41
N PHE A 258 5.16 9.91 34.14
CA PHE A 258 6.09 10.26 33.07
C PHE A 258 6.05 11.77 32.77
N VAL A 259 4.86 12.35 32.70
CA VAL A 259 4.65 13.79 32.47
C VAL A 259 5.10 14.65 33.66
N ALA A 260 5.06 14.13 34.89
CA ALA A 260 5.48 14.87 36.09
C ALA A 260 6.99 15.18 36.14
N ARG A 261 7.81 14.53 35.31
CA ARG A 261 9.27 14.74 35.26
C ARG A 261 9.74 15.13 33.85
N PRO A 262 9.34 16.30 33.32
CA PRO A 262 9.81 16.76 32.03
C PRO A 262 11.32 16.98 32.09
N ARG A 263 12.10 16.25 31.30
CA ARG A 263 13.53 16.57 31.12
C ARG A 263 13.67 17.85 30.29
N ALA A 264 14.66 18.66 30.63
CA ALA A 264 14.93 19.90 29.90
C ALA A 264 15.34 19.59 28.44
N GLY A 265 14.58 20.14 27.48
CA GLY A 265 14.99 20.25 26.08
C GLY A 265 14.55 19.14 25.12
N GLY A 266 13.41 18.46 25.33
CA GLY A 266 12.90 17.52 24.31
C GLY A 266 11.41 17.22 24.46
N THR A 267 10.80 16.73 23.38
CA THR A 267 9.41 16.25 23.39
C THR A 267 9.38 14.76 23.71
N GLU A 268 8.92 14.42 24.92
CA GLU A 268 8.75 13.02 25.33
C GLU A 268 7.35 12.51 24.94
N ARG A 269 7.30 11.36 24.28
CA ARG A 269 6.07 10.69 23.82
C ARG A 269 5.97 9.25 24.32
N VAL A 270 4.75 8.77 24.53
CA VAL A 270 4.47 7.39 24.93
C VAL A 270 3.73 6.70 23.80
N VAL A 271 4.29 5.60 23.30
CA VAL A 271 3.67 4.77 22.26
C VAL A 271 3.11 3.52 22.93
N VAL A 272 1.80 3.35 22.88
CA VAL A 272 1.13 2.16 23.44
C VAL A 272 0.92 1.17 22.30
N MET A 273 1.55 -0.01 22.36
CA MET A 273 1.38 -1.08 21.39
C MET A 273 0.71 -2.28 22.03
N THR A 274 -0.55 -2.55 21.68
CA THR A 274 -1.29 -3.71 22.22
C THR A 274 -2.18 -4.37 21.17
N ALA A 275 -2.18 -5.71 21.13
CA ALA A 275 -3.03 -6.48 20.23
C ALA A 275 -4.45 -6.65 20.78
N ARG A 276 -4.61 -6.55 22.11
CA ARG A 276 -5.87 -6.71 22.82
C ARG A 276 -5.99 -5.59 23.85
N PRO A 277 -6.40 -4.37 23.45
CA PRO A 277 -6.65 -3.30 24.42
C PRO A 277 -7.75 -3.73 25.39
N ALA A 278 -7.69 -3.24 26.62
CA ALA A 278 -8.74 -3.46 27.62
C ALA A 278 -9.95 -2.53 27.42
N TRP A 279 -9.95 -1.70 26.37
CA TRP A 279 -10.94 -0.67 26.07
C TRP A 279 -11.43 -0.76 24.63
N SER A 280 -12.63 -0.24 24.36
CA SER A 280 -13.12 -0.09 22.97
C SER A 280 -12.51 1.15 22.30
N ALA A 281 -12.55 1.21 20.96
CA ALA A 281 -12.11 2.38 20.22
C ALA A 281 -12.91 3.66 20.59
N ALA A 282 -14.19 3.51 20.94
CA ALA A 282 -15.03 4.62 21.38
C ALA A 282 -14.61 5.14 22.78
N ASP A 283 -14.22 4.24 23.69
CA ASP A 283 -13.73 4.63 25.02
C ASP A 283 -12.41 5.38 24.93
N TRP A 284 -11.49 4.90 24.08
CA TRP A 284 -10.23 5.57 23.78
C TRP A 284 -10.45 6.99 23.23
N ALA A 285 -11.32 7.13 22.23
CA ALA A 285 -11.64 8.42 21.63
C ALA A 285 -12.24 9.40 22.65
N ARG A 286 -13.16 8.94 23.51
CA ARG A 286 -13.73 9.76 24.58
C ARG A 286 -12.66 10.20 25.58
N ALA A 287 -11.74 9.31 25.94
CA ALA A 287 -10.74 9.63 26.93
C ALA A 287 -9.63 10.56 26.42
N ILE A 288 -9.22 10.42 25.16
CA ILE A 288 -8.35 11.39 24.48
C ILE A 288 -9.03 12.76 24.38
N ALA A 289 -10.33 12.79 24.05
CA ALA A 289 -11.07 14.05 23.97
C ALA A 289 -11.22 14.74 25.34
N ALA A 290 -11.28 13.96 26.42
CA ALA A 290 -11.39 14.47 27.79
C ALA A 290 -10.06 15.04 28.33
N ASP A 291 -8.91 14.47 27.95
CA ASP A 291 -7.60 14.94 28.38
C ASP A 291 -6.68 15.30 27.19
N PRO A 292 -6.54 16.60 26.86
CA PRO A 292 -5.64 17.08 25.81
C PRO A 292 -4.16 16.70 26.01
N ARG A 293 -3.73 16.45 27.25
CA ARG A 293 -2.34 16.03 27.52
C ARG A 293 -2.09 14.61 27.02
N LEU A 294 -3.09 13.74 27.15
CA LEU A 294 -3.05 12.39 26.62
C LEU A 294 -3.03 12.41 25.09
N ALA A 295 -3.81 13.30 24.47
CA ALA A 295 -3.87 13.47 23.02
C ALA A 295 -2.52 13.86 22.39
N ASP A 296 -1.77 14.77 23.02
CA ASP A 296 -0.49 15.26 22.51
C ASP A 296 0.68 14.29 22.79
N ARG A 297 0.59 13.55 23.91
CA ARG A 297 1.71 12.74 24.42
C ARG A 297 1.61 11.26 24.11
N VAL A 298 0.41 10.73 23.84
CA VAL A 298 0.19 9.29 23.68
C VAL A 298 -0.22 8.94 22.26
N THR A 299 0.44 7.96 21.68
CA THR A 299 0.08 7.37 20.39
C THR A 299 -0.29 5.90 20.59
N LEU A 300 -1.51 5.51 20.22
CA LEU A 300 -1.96 4.12 20.29
C LEU A 300 -1.72 3.41 18.96
N LEU A 301 -1.02 2.29 19.02
CA LEU A 301 -0.81 1.36 17.93
C LEU A 301 -1.43 0.01 18.28
N HIS A 302 -2.27 -0.52 17.39
CA HIS A 302 -2.81 -1.86 17.53
C HIS A 302 -1.88 -2.84 16.81
N GLY A 303 -1.17 -3.64 17.59
CA GLY A 303 -0.16 -4.57 17.08
C GLY A 303 0.34 -5.53 18.16
N SER A 304 0.92 -6.64 17.72
CA SER A 304 1.52 -7.63 18.60
C SER A 304 3.04 -7.46 18.64
N PRO A 305 3.68 -7.40 19.82
CA PRO A 305 5.13 -7.35 19.91
C PRO A 305 5.81 -8.64 19.42
N LEU A 306 5.05 -9.71 19.17
CA LEU A 306 5.55 -10.96 18.60
C LEU A 306 5.85 -10.86 17.11
N LEU A 307 5.29 -9.87 16.42
CA LEU A 307 5.49 -9.66 14.98
C LEU A 307 6.55 -8.58 14.77
N GLY A 308 7.64 -8.93 14.07
CA GLY A 308 8.73 -7.98 13.80
C GLY A 308 8.29 -6.73 13.04
N ALA A 309 7.30 -6.85 12.15
CA ALA A 309 6.72 -5.70 11.44
C ALA A 309 6.09 -4.69 12.41
N ASP A 310 5.39 -5.16 13.45
CA ASP A 310 4.77 -4.31 14.46
C ASP A 310 5.81 -3.67 15.38
N VAL A 311 6.88 -4.39 15.70
CA VAL A 311 8.01 -3.87 16.49
C VAL A 311 8.69 -2.70 15.76
N LEU A 312 8.91 -2.83 14.45
CA LEU A 312 9.44 -1.76 13.61
C LEU A 312 8.45 -0.60 13.47
N ARG A 313 7.17 -0.90 13.28
CA ARG A 313 6.09 0.08 13.16
C ARG A 313 5.91 0.93 14.43
N ALA A 314 6.15 0.36 15.60
CA ALA A 314 6.14 1.08 16.87
C ALA A 314 7.42 1.89 17.15
N GLY A 315 8.42 1.82 16.26
CA GLY A 315 9.71 2.49 16.44
C GLY A 315 10.47 1.96 17.65
N ILE A 316 10.29 0.68 18.02
CA ILE A 316 10.98 0.10 19.19
C ILE A 316 12.51 0.20 19.09
N PRO A 317 13.18 -0.05 17.94
CA PRO A 317 14.63 0.03 17.86
C PRO A 317 15.23 1.40 18.21
N THR A 318 14.47 2.47 18.03
CA THR A 318 14.89 3.85 18.35
C THR A 318 14.29 4.35 19.67
N ALA A 319 13.53 3.52 20.39
CA ALA A 319 12.90 3.88 21.64
C ALA A 319 13.94 4.02 22.77
N ALA A 320 13.70 4.96 23.67
CA ALA A 320 14.53 5.14 24.86
C ALA A 320 14.38 3.96 25.84
N ALA A 321 13.21 3.34 25.88
CA ALA A 321 12.90 2.16 26.68
C ALA A 321 11.62 1.47 26.19
N VAL A 322 11.51 0.17 26.48
CA VAL A 322 10.29 -0.62 26.27
C VAL A 322 9.81 -1.16 27.62
N PHE A 323 8.56 -0.88 27.96
CA PHE A 323 7.89 -1.40 29.14
C PHE A 323 6.93 -2.52 28.73
N VAL A 324 7.14 -3.73 29.22
CA VAL A 324 6.25 -4.88 29.00
C VAL A 324 5.45 -5.12 30.27
N LEU A 325 4.15 -4.82 30.21
CA LEU A 325 3.25 -4.99 31.35
C LEU A 325 2.63 -6.40 31.39
N PRO A 326 2.75 -7.13 32.51
CA PRO A 326 2.09 -8.42 32.70
C PRO A 326 0.58 -8.27 32.86
N ASP A 327 -0.16 -9.33 32.55
CA ASP A 327 -1.58 -9.41 32.89
C ASP A 327 -1.75 -9.80 34.36
N GLN A 328 -1.90 -8.79 35.23
CA GLN A 328 -2.09 -9.00 36.68
C GLN A 328 -3.43 -9.67 37.01
N ALA A 329 -4.40 -9.70 36.09
CA ALA A 329 -5.70 -10.31 36.29
C ALA A 329 -5.78 -11.75 35.76
N ALA A 330 -4.68 -12.30 35.24
CA ALA A 330 -4.64 -13.66 34.72
C ALA A 330 -4.83 -14.68 35.86
N ALA A 331 -5.68 -15.68 35.60
CA ALA A 331 -5.93 -16.77 36.56
C ALA A 331 -4.69 -17.65 36.81
N ASP A 332 -3.80 -17.74 35.83
CA ASP A 332 -2.55 -18.48 35.91
C ASP A 332 -1.35 -17.52 35.77
N ALA A 333 -0.65 -17.33 36.88
CA ALA A 333 0.52 -16.46 36.96
C ALA A 333 1.72 -17.00 36.14
N TYR A 334 1.90 -18.32 36.05
CA TYR A 334 2.98 -18.90 35.24
C TYR A 334 2.72 -18.68 33.75
N HIS A 335 1.46 -18.81 33.33
CA HIS A 335 1.07 -18.53 31.95
C HIS A 335 1.27 -17.04 31.59
N ALA A 336 0.88 -16.13 32.48
CA ALA A 336 1.10 -14.69 32.29
C ALA A 336 2.60 -14.34 32.17
N ASP A 337 3.44 -14.87 33.08
CA ASP A 337 4.89 -14.68 33.03
C ASP A 337 5.49 -15.23 31.72
N SER A 338 4.99 -16.38 31.25
CA SER A 338 5.45 -16.99 29.99
C SER A 338 5.14 -16.11 28.78
N GLU A 339 3.96 -15.47 28.72
CA GLU A 339 3.58 -14.56 27.63
C GLU A 339 4.42 -13.28 27.62
N VAL A 340 4.73 -12.74 28.80
CA VAL A 340 5.64 -11.60 28.94
C VAL A 340 7.05 -11.99 28.51
N LEU A 341 7.56 -13.15 28.95
CA LEU A 341 8.88 -13.63 28.55
C LEU A 341 8.99 -13.80 27.03
N LYS A 342 7.98 -14.40 26.39
CA LYS A 342 7.90 -14.50 24.92
C LYS A 342 7.96 -13.13 24.25
N THR A 343 7.24 -12.16 24.80
CA THR A 343 7.23 -10.78 24.31
C THR A 343 8.61 -10.13 24.41
N VAL A 344 9.29 -10.27 25.55
CA VAL A 344 10.66 -9.77 25.75
C VAL A 344 11.63 -10.37 24.75
N LEU A 345 11.56 -11.70 24.54
CA LEU A 345 12.42 -12.39 23.57
C LEU A 345 12.15 -11.92 22.13
N ALA A 346 10.88 -11.78 21.73
CA ALA A 346 10.52 -11.29 20.41
C ALA A 346 11.01 -9.86 20.15
N VAL A 347 10.88 -8.97 21.14
CA VAL A 347 11.44 -7.61 21.07
C VAL A 347 12.96 -7.66 20.96
N ARG A 348 13.63 -8.51 21.73
CA ARG A 348 15.10 -8.62 21.72
C ARG A 348 15.67 -9.05 20.37
N VAL A 349 14.96 -9.94 19.65
CA VAL A 349 15.34 -10.36 18.28
C VAL A 349 15.38 -9.18 17.31
N HIS A 350 14.47 -8.22 17.45
CA HIS A 350 14.35 -7.08 16.53
C HIS A 350 15.00 -5.79 17.05
N ALA A 351 15.27 -5.70 18.35
CA ALA A 351 15.85 -4.54 19.03
C ALA A 351 16.81 -4.99 20.16
N PRO A 352 18.03 -5.45 19.83
CA PRO A 352 18.93 -6.07 20.79
C PRO A 352 19.45 -5.10 21.87
N ALA A 353 19.66 -3.84 21.51
CA ALA A 353 20.27 -2.82 22.38
C ALA A 353 19.28 -2.05 23.27
N VAL A 354 17.98 -2.19 23.04
CA VAL A 354 16.97 -1.38 23.73
C VAL A 354 16.79 -1.86 25.17
N PRO A 355 16.74 -0.95 26.16
CA PRO A 355 16.47 -1.34 27.55
C PRO A 355 14.99 -1.74 27.69
N ILE A 356 14.77 -2.94 28.21
CA ILE A 356 13.43 -3.50 28.43
C ILE A 356 13.17 -3.55 29.94
N TYR A 357 12.01 -3.06 30.36
CA TYR A 357 11.55 -3.09 31.74
C TYR A 357 10.26 -3.91 31.82
N THR A 358 10.19 -4.82 32.79
CA THR A 358 9.02 -5.66 33.01
C THR A 358 8.99 -6.11 34.47
N THR A 359 7.87 -6.68 34.89
CA THR A 359 7.69 -7.28 36.20
C THR A 359 7.22 -8.71 36.02
N ASN A 360 7.67 -9.61 36.89
CA ASN A 360 7.24 -10.99 36.96
C ASN A 360 6.34 -11.21 38.17
N ALA A 361 5.33 -12.06 38.03
CA ALA A 361 4.43 -12.43 39.11
C ALA A 361 5.02 -13.56 39.98
N VAL A 362 5.73 -14.51 39.37
CA VAL A 362 6.27 -15.68 40.05
C VAL A 362 7.78 -15.55 40.27
N ALA A 363 8.24 -15.84 41.49
CA ALA A 363 9.65 -15.78 41.86
C ALA A 363 10.52 -16.74 41.03
N ASP A 364 10.04 -17.94 40.72
CA ASP A 364 10.77 -18.94 39.93
C ASP A 364 11.08 -18.46 38.50
N SER A 365 10.21 -17.64 37.92
CA SER A 365 10.41 -17.04 36.59
C SER A 365 11.57 -16.04 36.56
N THR A 366 11.98 -15.49 37.72
CA THR A 366 12.98 -14.40 37.81
C THR A 366 14.29 -14.75 37.10
N PHE A 367 14.73 -16.00 37.17
CA PHE A 367 15.96 -16.44 36.51
C PHE A 367 15.86 -16.31 34.99
N GLN A 368 14.73 -16.70 34.39
CA GLN A 368 14.49 -16.64 32.95
C GLN A 368 14.41 -15.18 32.47
N PHE A 369 13.71 -14.34 33.22
CA PHE A 369 13.64 -12.90 32.96
C PHE A 369 15.02 -12.25 33.02
N ARG A 370 15.84 -12.60 34.02
CA ARG A 370 17.19 -12.05 34.14
C ARG A 370 18.05 -12.35 32.91
N ILE A 371 17.93 -13.55 32.32
CA ILE A 371 18.63 -13.89 31.09
C ILE A 371 18.06 -13.11 29.90
N ALA A 372 16.74 -13.07 29.73
CA ALA A 372 16.10 -12.41 28.59
C ALA A 372 16.28 -10.88 28.57
N LEU A 373 16.40 -10.26 29.75
CA LEU A 373 16.58 -8.81 29.90
C LEU A 373 18.03 -8.36 29.64
N GLN A 374 19.00 -9.27 29.59
CA GLN A 374 20.37 -8.88 29.25
C GLN A 374 20.42 -8.31 27.82
N PRO A 375 21.05 -7.14 27.63
CA PRO A 375 21.30 -6.63 26.28
C PRO A 375 22.22 -7.60 25.55
N VAL A 376 21.87 -7.90 24.30
CA VAL A 376 22.72 -8.71 23.43
C VAL A 376 23.66 -7.74 22.73
N TYR A 377 24.91 -7.66 23.21
CA TYR A 377 25.98 -6.94 22.52
C TYR A 377 26.50 -7.83 21.39
N ASP A 378 26.57 -7.29 20.19
CA ASP A 378 27.13 -8.00 19.04
C ASP A 378 28.63 -8.25 19.33
N VAL A 379 29.04 -9.53 19.31
CA VAL A 379 30.40 -9.95 19.68
C VAL A 379 31.44 -9.39 18.70
N ASN A 380 31.00 -8.89 17.55
CA ASN A 380 31.85 -8.26 16.53
C ASN A 380 32.12 -6.75 16.76
N GLU A 381 31.53 -6.12 17.78
CA GLU A 381 31.67 -4.69 18.06
C GLU A 381 32.43 -4.39 19.37
N PHE A 382 33.43 -5.23 19.71
CA PHE A 382 34.45 -4.84 20.69
C PHE A 382 35.40 -3.78 20.08
N ALA A 383 34.95 -2.53 20.03
CA ALA A 383 35.88 -1.42 20.06
C ALA A 383 36.66 -1.49 21.39
N PRO A 384 38.00 -1.40 21.40
CA PRO A 384 38.75 -1.42 22.64
C PRO A 384 38.31 -0.25 23.52
N LEU A 385 37.98 -0.55 24.78
CA LEU A 385 37.68 0.44 25.81
C LEU A 385 38.72 1.57 25.74
N PRO A 386 38.33 2.86 25.68
CA PRO A 386 39.30 3.94 25.78
C PRO A 386 39.98 3.81 27.15
N ALA A 387 41.31 3.68 27.12
CA ALA A 387 42.13 3.64 28.32
C ALA A 387 41.74 4.82 29.22
N ARG A 388 41.47 4.55 30.50
CA ARG A 388 41.28 5.59 31.51
C ARG A 388 42.50 6.51 31.48
N ALA A 389 42.33 7.72 30.96
CA ALA A 389 43.30 8.80 31.13
C ALA A 389 43.28 9.21 32.61
N GLY A 390 44.08 8.52 33.42
CA GLY A 390 44.11 8.71 34.87
C GLY A 390 45.28 8.07 35.60
N ASP A 391 46.30 7.54 34.90
CA ASP A 391 47.51 6.98 35.51
C ASP A 391 48.80 7.42 34.80
N ALA A 392 48.86 8.68 34.36
CA ALA A 392 50.08 9.34 33.90
C ALA A 392 50.49 10.45 34.88
N SER A 393 50.62 10.12 36.17
CA SER A 393 51.35 10.97 37.12
C SER A 393 51.69 10.19 38.41
N ARG A 394 52.60 9.23 38.33
CA ARG A 394 53.44 8.82 39.47
C ARG A 394 54.52 7.84 39.02
N SER A 395 55.75 8.11 39.46
CA SER A 395 56.98 7.31 39.37
C SER A 395 57.92 7.59 38.18
N SER A 396 58.39 8.84 38.10
CA SER A 396 59.80 9.11 37.77
C SER A 396 60.47 9.68 39.02
N ASP A 397 60.81 8.81 39.97
CA ASP A 397 61.71 9.10 41.08
C ASP A 397 62.37 7.78 41.48
N ALA A 398 63.63 7.62 41.06
CA ALA A 398 64.72 6.89 41.72
C ALA A 398 65.77 6.51 40.67
N THR A 399 66.72 7.42 40.49
CA THR A 399 68.11 7.14 40.13
C THR A 399 68.75 6.20 41.15
N ASP A 400 69.21 5.04 40.71
CA ASP A 400 70.59 4.51 40.87
C ASP A 400 70.71 3.10 40.28
#